data_AF-A0A9E0J2H6-F1
#
_entry.id   AF-A0A9E0J2H6-F1
#
_cell.length_a   1.000
_cell.length_b   1.000
_cell.length_c   1.000
_cell.angle_alpha   90.00
_cell.angle_beta   90.00
_cell.angle_gamma   90.00
#
_symmetry.space_group_name_H-M   'P 1'
#
loop_
_entity.id
_entity.type
_entity.pdbx_description
1 polymer ?
#
loop_
_entity_poly.entity_id
_entity_poly.type
_entity_poly.pdbx_seq_one_letter_code
_entity_poly.pdbx_strand_id
1 'polypeptide(L)'
;MKKMIAFLWLLLAFTSTAQKTPFFLTTFYFEDAIGNIDSIEVGYDLTAKQTGNPDFGEVTDLSPFDSLFDVRAVNYFEYYNTTPPINPLNLIVKRIVGDADKVVNAPCIGGGDLLFFIHAIHQPVTISVKDLEEFKKIDCPGKNNTWSFFSPDRMYHFIEPWGWTSLPRVRYGCIYKGPYTVYLGGKYIPVEVGERPYTLQYEITGRGVDTIYGVCFTRDHTFYQCDSTYVMDTQEEDGLINGVVIYPNPNSGIMKVEMNGTEYVNSFEIYDHSGNLQKRIPVNERKDMRIEVPHLVPGIYFLRVNTKYGPRVRKFVKI
;
A
#
# COMPACT_ATOMS: atom_id res chain seq x y z
N MET A 1 -1.88 65.51 13.50
CA MET A 1 -2.50 64.31 14.12
C MET A 1 -3.42 63.54 13.17
N LYS A 2 -4.37 64.16 12.44
CA LYS A 2 -5.28 63.43 11.52
C LYS A 2 -4.60 62.67 10.36
N LYS A 3 -3.45 63.15 9.86
CA LYS A 3 -2.69 62.47 8.79
C LYS A 3 -1.92 61.22 9.27
N MET A 4 -1.67 61.09 10.57
CA MET A 4 -0.94 59.93 11.15
C MET A 4 -1.86 58.72 11.36
N ILE A 5 -3.16 58.96 11.57
CA ILE A 5 -4.17 57.92 11.78
C ILE A 5 -4.53 57.20 10.46
N ALA A 6 -4.54 57.94 9.34
CA ALA A 6 -4.79 57.35 8.01
C ALA A 6 -3.67 56.40 7.56
N PHE A 7 -2.43 56.66 7.97
CA PHE A 7 -1.28 55.79 7.65
C PHE A 7 -1.30 54.50 8.47
N LEU A 8 -1.81 54.54 9.72
CA LEU A 8 -1.97 53.37 10.57
C LEU A 8 -3.07 52.42 10.07
N TRP A 9 -4.16 52.95 9.52
CA TRP A 9 -5.24 52.16 8.92
C TRP A 9 -4.84 51.48 7.60
N LEU A 10 -3.94 52.09 6.82
CA LEU A 10 -3.39 51.45 5.62
C LEU A 10 -2.43 50.29 5.97
N LEU A 11 -1.67 50.40 7.07
CA LEU A 11 -0.77 49.33 7.53
C LEU A 11 -1.52 48.14 8.16
N LEU A 12 -2.70 48.36 8.74
CA LEU A 12 -3.56 47.29 9.27
C LEU A 12 -4.27 46.49 8.17
N ALA A 13 -4.51 47.09 7.01
CA ALA A 13 -5.14 46.42 5.86
C ALA A 13 -4.18 45.48 5.09
N PHE A 14 -2.88 45.49 5.39
CA PHE A 14 -1.88 44.59 4.78
C PHE A 14 -1.45 43.44 5.70
N THR A 15 -2.20 43.15 6.76
CA THR A 15 -2.13 41.82 7.39
C THR A 15 -2.91 40.79 6.55
N SER A 16 -2.64 40.76 5.24
CA SER A 16 -2.85 39.56 4.44
C SER A 16 -1.99 38.49 5.12
N THR A 17 -2.63 37.50 5.75
CA THR A 17 -1.97 36.29 6.23
C THR A 17 -1.25 35.69 5.04
N ALA A 18 0.05 35.93 4.93
CA ALA A 18 0.87 35.38 3.88
C ALA A 18 0.93 33.87 4.14
N GLN A 19 0.04 33.13 3.47
CA GLN A 19 0.02 31.68 3.54
C GLN A 19 1.29 31.17 2.88
N LYS A 20 1.96 30.23 3.54
CA LYS A 20 3.09 29.54 2.93
C LYS A 20 2.59 28.75 1.73
N THR A 21 3.32 28.84 0.62
CA THR A 21 3.15 27.93 -0.51
C THR A 21 3.87 26.63 -0.16
N PRO A 22 3.18 25.48 -0.10
CA PRO A 22 3.84 24.21 0.13
C PRO A 22 4.74 23.84 -1.06
N PHE A 23 5.78 23.07 -0.80
CA PHE A 23 6.65 22.51 -1.85
C PHE A 23 5.85 21.77 -2.93
N PHE A 24 4.82 21.03 -2.51
CA PHE A 24 3.89 20.34 -3.39
C PHE A 24 2.45 20.59 -2.97
N LEU A 25 1.55 20.66 -3.95
CA LEU A 25 0.11 20.65 -3.75
C LEU A 25 -0.57 19.99 -4.95
N THR A 26 -1.52 19.10 -4.68
CA THR A 26 -2.41 18.51 -5.68
C THR A 26 -3.83 18.38 -5.11
N THR A 27 -4.74 17.88 -5.93
CA THR A 27 -6.13 17.63 -5.53
C THR A 27 -6.44 16.15 -5.73
N PHE A 28 -6.93 15.51 -4.67
CA PHE A 28 -7.53 14.19 -4.71
C PHE A 28 -9.03 14.35 -4.87
N TYR A 29 -9.63 13.59 -5.79
CA TYR A 29 -11.06 13.54 -6.01
C TYR A 29 -11.60 12.20 -5.53
N PHE A 30 -12.77 12.26 -4.90
CA PHE A 30 -13.49 11.10 -4.40
C PHE A 30 -14.85 11.10 -5.07
N GLU A 31 -15.22 9.99 -5.69
CA GLU A 31 -16.49 9.83 -6.39
C GLU A 31 -17.22 8.59 -5.87
N ASP A 32 -18.49 8.74 -5.49
CA ASP A 32 -19.33 7.64 -5.05
C ASP A 32 -20.00 6.92 -6.24
N ALA A 33 -20.73 5.83 -5.98
CA ALA A 33 -21.29 4.99 -7.04
C ALA A 33 -22.41 5.64 -7.88
N ILE A 34 -22.93 6.80 -7.46
CA ILE A 34 -23.95 7.55 -8.22
C ILE A 34 -23.40 8.87 -8.77
N GLY A 35 -22.09 9.12 -8.64
CA GLY A 35 -21.41 10.28 -9.21
C GLY A 35 -21.38 11.51 -8.31
N ASN A 36 -21.66 11.39 -7.00
CA ASN A 36 -21.36 12.49 -6.08
C ASN A 36 -19.84 12.64 -5.95
N ILE A 37 -19.34 13.87 -6.04
CA ILE A 37 -17.90 14.16 -6.03
C ILE A 37 -17.57 15.10 -4.87
N ASP A 38 -16.48 14.80 -4.19
CA ASP A 38 -15.83 15.64 -3.19
C ASP A 38 -14.32 15.65 -3.46
N SER A 39 -13.59 16.58 -2.85
CA SER A 39 -12.16 16.72 -3.09
C SER A 39 -11.39 17.22 -1.89
N ILE A 40 -10.13 16.81 -1.83
CA ILE A 40 -9.17 17.23 -0.80
C ILE A 40 -7.95 17.81 -1.50
N GLU A 41 -7.54 19.01 -1.10
CA GLU A 41 -6.22 19.53 -1.46
C GLU A 41 -5.16 18.89 -0.56
N VAL A 42 -4.19 18.23 -1.16
CA VAL A 42 -3.13 17.49 -0.47
C VAL A 42 -1.78 18.04 -0.90
N GLY A 43 -0.97 18.46 0.07
CA GLY A 43 0.37 18.97 -0.16
C GLY A 43 1.40 18.41 0.80
N TYR A 44 2.67 18.71 0.52
CA TYR A 44 3.80 18.35 1.37
C TYR A 44 4.79 19.51 1.46
N ASP A 45 5.40 19.68 2.62
CA ASP A 45 6.46 20.67 2.82
C ASP A 45 7.45 20.22 3.91
N LEU A 46 8.74 20.52 3.72
CA LEU A 46 9.79 20.20 4.72
C LEU A 46 9.61 20.96 6.05
N THR A 47 8.81 22.03 6.05
CA THR A 47 8.52 22.84 7.24
C THR A 47 7.13 22.59 7.81
N ALA A 48 6.33 21.73 7.18
CA ALA A 48 5.07 21.27 7.73
C ALA A 48 5.32 20.30 8.90
N LYS A 49 4.39 20.30 9.84
CA LYS A 49 4.39 19.47 11.04
C LYS A 49 3.49 18.26 10.82
N GLN A 50 3.70 17.22 11.63
CA GLN A 50 2.86 16.02 11.69
C GLN A 50 1.46 16.24 12.32
N THR A 51 1.12 17.50 12.59
CA THR A 51 -0.13 17.96 13.21
C THR A 51 -0.53 19.26 12.53
N GLY A 52 -1.81 19.61 12.54
CA GLY A 52 -2.41 20.82 11.96
C GLY A 52 -1.46 21.99 11.59
N ASN A 53 -1.51 22.40 10.32
CA ASN A 53 -0.61 23.39 9.71
C ASN A 53 -1.35 24.63 9.18
N PRO A 54 -1.87 25.52 10.05
CA PRO A 54 -2.64 26.70 9.63
C PRO A 54 -1.83 27.70 8.78
N ASP A 55 -0.49 27.72 8.89
CA ASP A 55 0.38 28.54 8.06
C ASP A 55 0.30 28.19 6.57
N PHE A 56 -0.11 26.95 6.26
CA PHE A 56 -0.38 26.47 4.90
C PHE A 56 -1.87 26.52 4.55
N GLY A 57 -2.67 27.26 5.33
CA GLY A 57 -4.10 27.49 5.16
C GLY A 57 -4.97 26.27 5.39
N GLU A 58 -4.50 25.32 6.20
CA GLU A 58 -5.37 24.30 6.77
C GLU A 58 -6.40 24.97 7.68
N VAL A 59 -7.68 24.68 7.44
CA VAL A 59 -8.80 25.17 8.25
C VAL A 59 -9.59 23.96 8.73
N THR A 60 -9.64 23.77 10.04
CA THR A 60 -10.47 22.75 10.67
C THR A 60 -11.94 22.93 10.30
N ASP A 61 -12.58 21.85 9.90
CA ASP A 61 -14.03 21.76 9.76
C ASP A 61 -14.62 20.87 10.85
N LEU A 62 -15.28 21.49 11.84
CA LEU A 62 -15.98 20.79 12.93
C LEU A 62 -17.48 20.58 12.66
N SER A 63 -17.96 20.90 11.46
CA SER A 63 -19.36 20.63 11.11
C SER A 63 -19.63 19.12 11.07
N PRO A 64 -20.86 18.66 11.28
CA PRO A 64 -21.22 17.26 11.00
C PRO A 64 -20.89 16.88 9.55
N PHE A 65 -20.55 15.61 9.30
CA PHE A 65 -20.40 15.10 7.93
C PHE A 65 -21.72 15.26 7.17
N ASP A 66 -21.63 15.54 5.86
CA ASP A 66 -22.81 15.54 4.99
C ASP A 66 -23.51 14.17 5.08
N SER A 67 -24.84 14.17 4.99
CA SER A 67 -25.60 12.93 5.13
C SER A 67 -25.42 11.95 3.96
N LEU A 68 -25.11 12.46 2.76
CA LEU A 68 -25.00 11.72 1.50
C LEU A 68 -23.55 11.33 1.21
N PHE A 69 -22.66 12.32 1.12
CA PHE A 69 -21.27 12.14 0.72
C PHE A 69 -20.38 13.29 1.23
N ASP A 70 -19.37 12.97 2.04
CA ASP A 70 -18.39 13.94 2.54
C ASP A 70 -17.07 13.24 2.88
N VAL A 71 -15.97 13.85 2.46
CA VAL A 71 -14.60 13.40 2.66
C VAL A 71 -13.80 14.44 3.41
N ARG A 72 -13.05 14.03 4.41
CA ARG A 72 -12.14 14.93 5.15
C ARG A 72 -10.82 14.25 5.44
N ALA A 73 -9.76 15.03 5.55
CA ALA A 73 -8.41 14.53 5.76
C ALA A 73 -7.87 14.86 7.15
N VAL A 74 -6.95 14.04 7.64
CA VAL A 74 -6.15 14.30 8.85
C VAL A 74 -4.75 13.70 8.69
N ASN A 75 -3.77 14.27 9.39
CA ASN A 75 -2.43 13.69 9.45
C ASN A 75 -2.46 12.34 10.19
N TYR A 76 -1.75 11.33 9.68
CA TYR A 76 -1.77 9.98 10.24
C TYR A 76 -1.32 9.95 11.71
N PHE A 77 -0.21 10.62 12.03
CA PHE A 77 0.31 10.69 13.41
C PHE A 77 -0.67 11.37 14.35
N GLU A 78 -1.39 12.36 13.86
CA GLU A 78 -2.36 13.08 14.65
C GLU A 78 -3.56 12.20 15.00
N TYR A 79 -4.09 11.44 14.02
CA TYR A 79 -5.10 10.41 14.28
C TYR A 79 -4.61 9.38 15.31
N TYR A 80 -3.40 8.84 15.14
CA TYR A 80 -2.88 7.81 16.03
C TYR A 80 -2.73 8.31 17.47
N ASN A 81 -2.25 9.54 17.66
CA ASN A 81 -2.05 10.16 18.97
C ASN A 81 -3.37 10.62 19.63
N THR A 82 -4.49 10.64 18.91
CA THR A 82 -5.80 11.11 19.42
C THR A 82 -6.85 10.00 19.55
N THR A 83 -6.63 8.82 18.97
CA THR A 83 -7.50 7.64 19.19
C THR A 83 -7.48 7.11 20.64
N PRO A 84 -8.61 6.57 21.15
CA PRO A 84 -9.36 7.06 22.32
C PRO A 84 -8.70 6.83 23.70
N PRO A 85 -9.07 7.63 24.73
CA PRO A 85 -10.41 8.23 24.86
C PRO A 85 -10.52 9.75 24.80
N ILE A 86 -9.50 10.52 24.39
CA ILE A 86 -9.54 11.99 24.58
C ILE A 86 -8.99 12.75 23.37
N ASN A 87 -9.81 12.89 22.31
CA ASN A 87 -10.28 14.18 21.79
C ASN A 87 -10.95 13.97 20.42
N PRO A 88 -12.08 14.64 20.14
CA PRO A 88 -12.60 14.70 18.78
C PRO A 88 -11.51 15.31 17.89
N LEU A 89 -11.24 14.69 16.74
CA LEU A 89 -10.26 15.17 15.77
C LEU A 89 -10.55 16.65 15.45
N ASN A 90 -9.83 17.57 16.09
CA ASN A 90 -10.00 19.01 15.95
C ASN A 90 -9.40 19.53 14.63
N LEU A 91 -9.12 18.64 13.69
CA LEU A 91 -8.21 18.89 12.57
C LEU A 91 -8.57 18.01 11.36
N ILE A 92 -9.85 17.60 11.24
CA ILE A 92 -10.35 17.16 9.93
C ILE A 92 -10.47 18.40 9.02
N VAL A 93 -9.85 18.32 7.85
CA VAL A 93 -9.66 19.46 6.95
C VAL A 93 -9.98 19.08 5.50
N LYS A 94 -10.34 20.07 4.68
CA LYS A 94 -10.47 19.94 3.21
C LYS A 94 -9.16 20.23 2.47
N ARG A 95 -8.21 20.86 3.15
CA ARG A 95 -6.86 21.14 2.67
C ARG A 95 -5.88 20.67 3.73
N ILE A 96 -4.95 19.81 3.37
CA ILE A 96 -3.94 19.25 4.25
C ILE A 96 -2.55 19.34 3.62
N VAL A 97 -1.57 19.77 4.39
CA VAL A 97 -0.16 19.79 4.04
C VAL A 97 0.59 18.97 5.06
N GLY A 98 0.98 17.76 4.68
CA GLY A 98 1.76 16.87 5.53
C GLY A 98 3.22 17.29 5.63
N ASP A 99 3.90 16.82 6.68
CA ASP A 99 5.35 16.89 6.75
C ASP A 99 6.00 16.16 5.57
N ALA A 100 7.25 16.50 5.30
CA ALA A 100 7.97 15.91 4.20
C ALA A 100 9.43 15.68 4.58
N ASP A 101 9.99 14.57 4.12
CA ASP A 101 11.36 14.19 4.40
C ASP A 101 12.17 14.03 3.12
N LYS A 102 13.43 14.44 3.19
CA LYS A 102 14.41 14.13 2.13
C LYS A 102 14.72 12.64 2.17
N VAL A 103 14.55 11.97 1.04
CA VAL A 103 14.86 10.55 0.95
C VAL A 103 16.37 10.35 0.88
N VAL A 104 16.89 9.48 1.74
CA VAL A 104 18.34 9.19 1.81
C VAL A 104 18.80 8.65 0.47
N ASN A 105 19.88 9.21 -0.07
CA ASN A 105 20.47 8.86 -1.38
C ASN A 105 19.56 9.07 -2.60
N ALA A 106 18.53 9.92 -2.51
CA ALA A 106 17.70 10.28 -3.66
C ALA A 106 17.42 11.80 -3.70
N PRO A 107 17.37 12.42 -4.89
CA PRO A 107 17.14 13.86 -5.05
C PRO A 107 15.65 14.22 -4.98
N CYS A 108 14.93 13.67 -4.00
CA CYS A 108 13.48 13.79 -3.89
C CYS A 108 13.02 13.98 -2.44
N ILE A 109 11.79 14.47 -2.30
CA ILE A 109 11.11 14.70 -1.04
C ILE A 109 9.86 13.84 -1.06
N GLY A 110 9.66 13.04 -0.03
CA GLY A 110 8.42 12.29 0.11
C GLY A 110 7.57 12.83 1.26
N GLY A 111 6.26 12.84 1.03
CA GLY A 111 5.26 13.27 2.00
C GLY A 111 5.00 12.29 3.13
N GLY A 112 4.52 12.80 4.26
CA GLY A 112 4.00 12.01 5.36
C GLY A 112 2.70 11.28 5.03
N ASP A 113 2.31 10.35 5.89
CA ASP A 113 1.07 9.58 5.76
C ASP A 113 -0.15 10.43 6.10
N LEU A 114 -1.21 10.31 5.30
CA LEU A 114 -2.46 11.05 5.44
C LEU A 114 -3.64 10.08 5.49
N LEU A 115 -4.66 10.41 6.29
CA LEU A 115 -5.89 9.64 6.38
C LEU A 115 -7.05 10.43 5.79
N PHE A 116 -7.82 9.78 4.92
CA PHE A 116 -9.09 10.30 4.41
C PHE A 116 -10.24 9.56 5.09
N PHE A 117 -11.04 10.26 5.89
CA PHE A 117 -12.30 9.76 6.40
C PHE A 117 -13.41 10.08 5.42
N ILE A 118 -14.12 9.03 5.00
CA ILE A 118 -15.08 9.09 3.90
C ILE A 118 -16.42 8.58 4.41
N HIS A 119 -17.41 9.47 4.46
CA HIS A 119 -18.80 9.08 4.60
C HIS A 119 -19.43 9.04 3.21
N ALA A 120 -19.98 7.88 2.84
CA ALA A 120 -20.63 7.69 1.55
C ALA A 120 -21.76 6.67 1.66
N ILE A 121 -23.00 7.09 1.38
CA ILE A 121 -24.14 6.17 1.30
C ILE A 121 -23.99 5.20 0.13
N HIS A 122 -23.52 5.70 -1.02
CA HIS A 122 -23.47 4.95 -2.28
C HIS A 122 -22.07 4.40 -2.53
N GLN A 123 -21.83 3.17 -2.07
CA GLN A 123 -20.58 2.46 -2.29
C GLN A 123 -20.54 1.77 -3.67
N PRO A 124 -19.36 1.57 -4.29
CA PRO A 124 -18.02 1.92 -3.79
C PRO A 124 -17.65 3.39 -3.99
N VAL A 125 -16.54 3.81 -3.36
CA VAL A 125 -15.91 5.11 -3.59
C VAL A 125 -14.66 4.94 -4.45
N THR A 126 -14.51 5.78 -5.46
CA THR A 126 -13.34 5.85 -6.33
C THR A 126 -12.50 7.06 -5.99
N ILE A 127 -11.21 6.85 -5.74
CA ILE A 127 -10.23 7.88 -5.40
C ILE A 127 -9.34 8.11 -6.61
N SER A 128 -9.17 9.37 -7.03
CA SER A 128 -8.29 9.76 -8.14
C SER A 128 -7.49 11.01 -7.80
N VAL A 129 -6.43 11.29 -8.56
CA VAL A 129 -5.57 12.47 -8.38
C VAL A 129 -5.60 13.33 -9.64
N LYS A 130 -5.63 14.65 -9.48
CA LYS A 130 -5.80 15.62 -10.57
C LYS A 130 -4.76 15.49 -11.69
N ASP A 131 -3.48 15.41 -11.32
CA ASP A 131 -2.38 15.24 -12.27
C ASP A 131 -1.41 14.19 -11.72
N LEU A 132 -1.58 12.96 -12.19
CA LEU A 132 -0.73 11.85 -11.82
C LEU A 132 0.72 12.04 -12.29
N GLU A 133 0.95 12.74 -13.41
CA GLU A 133 2.29 12.99 -13.95
C GLU A 133 3.04 14.05 -13.16
N GLU A 134 2.34 15.07 -12.66
CA GLU A 134 2.91 16.02 -11.72
C GLU A 134 3.23 15.36 -10.38
N PHE A 135 2.33 14.51 -9.87
CA PHE A 135 2.57 13.73 -8.66
C PHE A 135 3.84 12.86 -8.78
N LYS A 136 4.01 12.17 -9.92
CA LYS A 136 5.18 11.33 -10.24
C LYS A 136 6.51 12.09 -10.29
N LYS A 137 6.52 13.41 -10.49
CA LYS A 137 7.76 14.21 -10.50
C LYS A 137 8.32 14.43 -9.10
N ILE A 138 7.44 14.36 -8.10
CA ILE A 138 7.76 14.69 -6.71
C ILE A 138 7.96 13.40 -5.91
N ASP A 139 7.18 12.38 -6.23
CA ASP A 139 7.46 11.01 -5.79
C ASP A 139 8.77 10.53 -6.44
N CYS A 140 9.70 10.02 -5.64
CA CYS A 140 11.12 9.85 -5.95
C CYS A 140 11.47 9.27 -7.33
N PRO A 141 11.78 10.12 -8.34
CA PRO A 141 12.09 9.66 -9.69
C PRO A 141 13.56 9.27 -9.79
N GLY A 142 13.85 8.08 -10.34
CA GLY A 142 15.19 7.49 -10.41
C GLY A 142 15.22 5.98 -10.17
N LYS A 143 14.11 5.43 -9.68
CA LYS A 143 13.75 4.02 -9.76
C LYS A 143 12.38 3.78 -10.41
N ASN A 144 11.79 4.72 -11.17
CA ASN A 144 10.44 4.56 -11.78
C ASN A 144 9.32 4.09 -10.81
N ASN A 145 9.42 4.33 -9.50
CA ASN A 145 8.51 3.75 -8.50
C ASN A 145 7.79 4.82 -7.71
N THR A 146 6.47 4.92 -7.89
CA THR A 146 5.64 5.58 -6.90
C THR A 146 5.32 4.56 -5.82
N TRP A 147 5.95 4.67 -4.65
CA TRP A 147 5.61 3.85 -3.49
C TRP A 147 4.35 4.31 -2.78
N SER A 148 3.69 5.31 -3.36
CA SER A 148 2.45 5.88 -2.88
C SER A 148 1.28 4.94 -3.16
N PHE A 149 0.57 4.54 -2.12
CA PHE A 149 -0.62 3.70 -2.24
C PHE A 149 -1.70 4.11 -1.24
N PHE A 150 -2.91 3.67 -1.55
CA PHE A 150 -4.05 3.76 -0.66
C PHE A 150 -4.27 2.43 0.04
N SER A 151 -4.62 2.44 1.32
CA SER A 151 -5.10 1.24 2.01
C SER A 151 -6.16 1.59 3.07
N PRO A 152 -7.32 0.92 3.10
CA PRO A 152 -8.25 0.99 4.22
C PRO A 152 -7.81 0.16 5.43
N ASP A 153 -6.78 -0.68 5.30
CA ASP A 153 -6.39 -1.68 6.29
C ASP A 153 -5.08 -1.31 6.99
N ARG A 154 -5.17 -0.88 8.26
CA ARG A 154 -3.99 -0.49 9.05
C ARG A 154 -3.01 -1.64 9.31
N MET A 155 -3.36 -2.89 8.99
CA MET A 155 -2.45 -4.02 9.13
C MET A 155 -1.22 -3.90 8.24
N TYR A 156 -1.26 -3.08 7.17
CA TYR A 156 -0.10 -2.91 6.28
C TYR A 156 1.17 -2.47 7.01
N HIS A 157 1.06 -1.64 8.07
CA HIS A 157 2.21 -1.19 8.85
C HIS A 157 2.97 -2.31 9.57
N PHE A 158 2.32 -3.47 9.77
CA PHE A 158 2.92 -4.63 10.43
C PHE A 158 3.50 -5.64 9.45
N ILE A 159 3.36 -5.37 8.14
CA ILE A 159 3.89 -6.24 7.12
C ILE A 159 5.32 -5.85 6.87
N GLU A 160 6.23 -6.74 7.24
CA GLU A 160 7.64 -6.54 6.92
C GLU A 160 7.83 -6.43 5.39
N PRO A 161 8.88 -5.75 4.92
CA PRO A 161 9.11 -5.51 3.49
C PRO A 161 9.04 -6.75 2.62
N TRP A 162 9.27 -7.95 3.16
CA TRP A 162 9.25 -9.23 2.43
C TRP A 162 8.02 -10.10 2.73
N GLY A 163 7.22 -9.73 3.75
CA GLY A 163 6.07 -10.49 4.27
C GLY A 163 4.76 -10.23 3.52
N TRP A 164 4.77 -9.35 2.53
CA TRP A 164 3.59 -9.06 1.73
C TRP A 164 3.10 -10.24 0.89
N THR A 165 4.00 -11.13 0.48
CA THR A 165 3.63 -12.39 -0.20
C THR A 165 3.02 -13.41 0.77
N SER A 166 3.35 -13.33 2.07
CA SER A 166 2.79 -14.19 3.11
C SER A 166 1.50 -13.64 3.73
N LEU A 167 1.19 -12.36 3.49
CA LEU A 167 -0.06 -11.70 3.86
C LEU A 167 -0.79 -11.14 2.63
N PRO A 168 -1.25 -11.99 1.68
CA PRO A 168 -1.84 -11.57 0.40
C PRO A 168 -3.23 -10.92 0.51
N ARG A 169 -3.60 -10.47 1.70
CA ARG A 169 -4.99 -10.19 2.07
C ARG A 169 -5.24 -8.71 2.37
N VAL A 170 -4.20 -7.89 2.55
CA VAL A 170 -4.36 -6.44 2.73
C VAL A 170 -4.92 -5.81 1.46
N ARG A 171 -5.98 -5.00 1.60
CA ARG A 171 -6.51 -4.23 0.49
C ARG A 171 -5.65 -3.00 0.25
N TYR A 172 -5.25 -2.78 -0.99
CA TYR A 172 -4.51 -1.58 -1.38
C TYR A 172 -4.76 -1.18 -2.83
N GLY A 173 -4.41 0.06 -3.17
CA GLY A 173 -4.42 0.59 -4.53
C GLY A 173 -3.21 1.46 -4.80
N CYS A 174 -2.44 1.13 -5.84
CA CYS A 174 -1.27 1.91 -6.23
C CYS A 174 -1.68 3.16 -7.00
N ILE A 175 -1.14 4.33 -6.63
CA ILE A 175 -1.52 5.58 -7.30
C ILE A 175 -1.17 5.57 -8.80
N TYR A 176 -0.03 4.98 -9.20
CA TYR A 176 0.37 4.95 -10.61
C TYR A 176 -0.53 4.10 -11.51
N LYS A 177 -1.32 3.18 -10.94
CA LYS A 177 -2.26 2.34 -11.69
C LYS A 177 -3.53 3.10 -12.09
N GLY A 178 -3.68 4.33 -11.61
CA GLY A 178 -4.84 5.17 -11.85
C GLY A 178 -5.82 5.17 -10.67
N PRO A 179 -7.10 5.45 -10.93
CA PRO A 179 -8.10 5.54 -9.87
C PRO A 179 -8.21 4.25 -9.03
N TYR A 180 -8.39 4.41 -7.73
CA TYR A 180 -8.56 3.32 -6.78
C TYR A 180 -10.00 3.25 -6.27
N THR A 181 -10.66 2.12 -6.52
CA THR A 181 -12.04 1.88 -6.07
C THR A 181 -12.05 1.00 -4.82
N VAL A 182 -12.74 1.44 -3.77
CA VAL A 182 -12.80 0.77 -2.47
C VAL A 182 -14.21 0.77 -1.89
N TYR A 183 -14.58 -0.33 -1.25
CA TYR A 183 -15.79 -0.43 -0.44
C TYR A 183 -15.46 -0.18 1.04
N LEU A 184 -16.18 0.74 1.65
CA LEU A 184 -16.01 1.17 3.04
C LEU A 184 -17.27 0.88 3.87
N GLY A 185 -17.07 0.43 5.10
CA GLY A 185 -18.15 0.02 6.00
C GLY A 185 -17.93 -1.37 6.59
N GLY A 186 -18.46 -1.61 7.80
CA GLY A 186 -18.24 -2.86 8.54
C GLY A 186 -18.62 -4.12 7.78
N LYS A 187 -19.66 -4.06 6.94
CA LYS A 187 -20.11 -5.17 6.10
C LYS A 187 -19.18 -5.50 4.91
N TYR A 188 -18.27 -4.59 4.57
CA TYR A 188 -17.31 -4.74 3.47
C TYR A 188 -15.92 -5.14 3.94
N ILE A 189 -15.70 -5.20 5.26
CA ILE A 189 -14.46 -5.71 5.84
C ILE A 189 -14.39 -7.22 5.55
N PRO A 190 -13.38 -7.69 4.81
CA PRO A 190 -13.28 -9.11 4.52
C PRO A 190 -13.00 -9.91 5.81
N VAL A 191 -13.94 -10.78 6.20
CA VAL A 191 -13.87 -11.56 7.46
C VAL A 191 -12.62 -12.44 7.52
N GLU A 192 -12.18 -12.94 6.37
CA GLU A 192 -11.04 -13.86 6.26
C GLU A 192 -9.68 -13.16 6.41
N VAL A 193 -9.64 -11.84 6.29
CA VAL A 193 -8.41 -11.06 6.15
C VAL A 193 -7.90 -10.53 7.50
N GLY A 194 -8.79 -10.43 8.50
CA GLY A 194 -8.46 -9.77 9.75
C GLY A 194 -8.16 -8.28 9.58
N GLU A 195 -8.71 -7.66 8.52
CA GLU A 195 -8.53 -6.24 8.22
C GLU A 195 -8.86 -5.40 9.46
N ARG A 196 -8.00 -4.42 9.72
CA ARG A 196 -8.13 -3.49 10.83
C ARG A 196 -8.39 -2.10 10.26
N PRO A 197 -9.67 -1.69 10.13
CA PRO A 197 -9.99 -0.43 9.47
C PRO A 197 -9.53 0.77 10.27
N TYR A 198 -9.32 1.88 9.58
CA TYR A 198 -9.34 3.22 10.18
C TYR A 198 -10.78 3.61 10.45
N THR A 199 -11.08 4.07 11.67
CA THR A 199 -12.44 4.41 12.07
C THR A 199 -12.46 5.66 12.93
N LEU A 200 -13.45 6.50 12.70
CA LEU A 200 -13.73 7.71 13.47
C LEU A 200 -15.21 7.68 13.90
N GLN A 201 -15.49 7.95 15.18
CA GLN A 201 -16.85 8.23 15.64
C GLN A 201 -17.11 9.72 15.48
N TYR A 202 -18.07 10.10 14.62
CA TYR A 202 -18.37 11.51 14.37
C TYR A 202 -19.84 11.75 14.02
N GLU A 203 -20.29 12.99 14.17
CA GLU A 203 -21.66 13.38 13.85
C GLU A 203 -21.89 13.42 12.32
N ILE A 204 -22.99 12.83 11.88
CA ILE A 204 -23.51 12.92 10.51
C ILE A 204 -24.81 13.71 10.54
N THR A 205 -24.94 14.67 9.63
CA THR A 205 -26.10 15.55 9.53
C THR A 205 -27.41 14.76 9.51
N GLY A 206 -28.26 15.00 10.51
CA GLY A 206 -29.57 14.37 10.63
C GLY A 206 -29.58 12.89 11.03
N ARG A 207 -28.42 12.28 11.33
CA ARG A 207 -28.31 10.87 11.76
C ARG A 207 -27.68 10.68 13.14
N GLY A 208 -27.03 11.71 13.68
CA GLY A 208 -26.30 11.64 14.94
C GLY A 208 -24.90 11.05 14.74
N VAL A 209 -24.30 10.54 15.83
CA VAL A 209 -22.94 9.99 15.80
C VAL A 209 -22.93 8.60 15.18
N ASP A 210 -22.05 8.37 14.21
CA ASP A 210 -21.83 7.08 13.55
C ASP A 210 -20.33 6.83 13.31
N THR A 211 -20.01 5.63 12.83
CA THR A 211 -18.66 5.19 12.46
C THR A 211 -18.34 5.56 11.02
N ILE A 212 -17.39 6.47 10.84
CA ILE A 212 -16.84 6.86 9.55
C ILE A 212 -15.56 6.04 9.30
N TYR A 213 -15.44 5.47 8.10
CA TYR A 213 -14.32 4.62 7.71
C TYR A 213 -13.27 5.43 6.96
N GLY A 214 -12.01 5.07 7.16
CA GLY A 214 -10.88 5.78 6.59
C GLY A 214 -10.08 4.98 5.57
N VAL A 215 -9.39 5.69 4.68
CA VAL A 215 -8.36 5.19 3.77
C VAL A 215 -7.08 5.96 4.03
N CYS A 216 -5.99 5.26 4.32
CA CYS A 216 -4.67 5.87 4.42
C CYS A 216 -4.07 6.05 3.03
N PHE A 217 -3.63 7.26 2.72
CA PHE A 217 -2.66 7.52 1.69
C PHE A 217 -1.28 7.52 2.33
N THR A 218 -0.43 6.61 1.89
CA THR A 218 0.87 6.38 2.51
C THR A 218 1.95 6.27 1.47
N ARG A 219 3.15 6.62 1.91
CA ARG A 219 4.39 6.36 1.21
C ARG A 219 5.22 5.43 2.06
N ASP A 220 5.25 4.16 1.68
CA ASP A 220 6.16 3.20 2.29
C ASP A 220 7.22 2.77 1.28
N HIS A 221 8.44 3.26 1.49
CA HIS A 221 9.63 2.95 0.68
C HIS A 221 9.95 1.45 0.59
N THR A 222 9.36 0.66 1.48
CA THR A 222 9.51 -0.79 1.52
C THR A 222 8.35 -1.54 0.84
N PHE A 223 7.31 -0.82 0.41
CA PHE A 223 6.14 -1.38 -0.27
C PHE A 223 6.39 -1.57 -1.78
N TYR A 224 7.01 -2.70 -2.10
CA TYR A 224 7.36 -3.04 -3.47
C TYR A 224 6.15 -3.46 -4.33
N GLN A 225 4.95 -3.65 -3.77
CA GLN A 225 3.75 -4.01 -4.54
C GLN A 225 3.29 -2.89 -5.47
N CYS A 226 3.63 -1.65 -5.12
CA CYS A 226 3.42 -0.48 -5.96
C CYS A 226 4.69 0.01 -6.66
N ASP A 227 5.75 -0.78 -6.60
CA ASP A 227 6.96 -0.58 -7.38
C ASP A 227 6.66 -1.02 -8.83
N SER A 228 6.69 -0.06 -9.76
CA SER A 228 6.41 -0.34 -11.17
C SER A 228 7.61 -0.96 -11.91
N THR A 229 8.81 -0.89 -11.31
CA THR A 229 10.02 -1.61 -11.78
C THR A 229 10.15 -3.01 -11.22
N TYR A 230 9.41 -3.32 -10.15
CA TYR A 230 9.10 -4.65 -9.71
C TYR A 230 8.05 -5.24 -10.66
N VAL A 231 8.41 -5.25 -11.94
CA VAL A 231 7.91 -6.25 -12.86
C VAL A 231 8.40 -7.55 -12.24
N MET A 232 7.51 -8.29 -11.56
CA MET A 232 7.63 -9.74 -11.69
C MET A 232 7.60 -9.95 -13.18
N ASP A 233 8.78 -10.17 -13.75
CA ASP A 233 8.94 -10.45 -15.15
C ASP A 233 7.86 -11.47 -15.51
N THR A 234 7.10 -11.17 -16.55
CA THR A 234 6.17 -12.16 -17.11
C THR A 234 6.94 -13.27 -17.82
N GLN A 235 8.27 -13.28 -17.73
CA GLN A 235 9.05 -14.50 -17.82
C GLN A 235 8.75 -15.39 -16.62
N GLU A 236 7.87 -16.35 -16.88
CA GLU A 236 7.77 -17.66 -16.26
C GLU A 236 8.28 -17.75 -14.82
N GLU A 237 7.34 -18.05 -13.93
CA GLU A 237 7.39 -18.38 -12.51
C GLU A 237 8.45 -19.44 -12.08
N ASP A 238 9.70 -19.34 -12.55
CA ASP A 238 10.80 -20.25 -12.26
C ASP A 238 11.99 -19.56 -11.56
N GLY A 239 12.04 -18.23 -11.53
CA GLY A 239 13.21 -17.48 -11.05
C GLY A 239 13.30 -17.11 -9.56
N LEU A 240 12.23 -17.24 -8.75
CA LEU A 240 12.22 -16.75 -7.36
C LEU A 240 11.99 -17.81 -6.26
N ILE A 241 12.08 -19.10 -6.61
CA ILE A 241 12.42 -20.14 -5.62
C ILE A 241 13.93 -20.43 -5.79
N ASN A 242 14.75 -19.47 -5.37
CA ASN A 242 16.20 -19.65 -5.38
C ASN A 242 16.58 -20.74 -4.37
N GLY A 243 16.84 -21.94 -4.90
CA GLY A 243 17.33 -23.04 -4.10
C GLY A 243 17.18 -24.43 -4.71
N VAL A 244 16.40 -24.64 -5.78
CA VAL A 244 16.27 -25.96 -6.45
C VAL A 244 16.13 -25.79 -7.96
N VAL A 245 17.10 -26.31 -8.71
CA VAL A 245 17.16 -26.32 -10.19
C VAL A 245 17.19 -27.77 -10.68
N ILE A 246 16.37 -28.10 -11.69
CA ILE A 246 16.30 -29.45 -12.29
C ILE A 246 16.81 -29.39 -13.73
N TYR A 247 17.77 -30.23 -14.09
CA TYR A 247 18.22 -30.35 -15.48
C TYR A 247 18.63 -31.77 -15.88
N PRO A 248 18.49 -32.14 -17.17
CA PRO A 248 17.74 -31.39 -18.18
C PRO A 248 16.24 -31.40 -17.84
N ASN A 249 15.51 -30.39 -18.30
CA ASN A 249 14.05 -30.37 -18.26
C ASN A 249 13.56 -29.84 -19.62
N PRO A 250 12.93 -30.68 -20.48
CA PRO A 250 12.52 -32.07 -20.24
C PRO A 250 13.67 -33.07 -20.05
N ASN A 251 13.41 -34.23 -19.42
CA ASN A 251 14.39 -35.31 -19.24
C ASN A 251 13.95 -36.65 -19.85
N SER A 252 14.93 -37.48 -20.22
CA SER A 252 14.73 -38.82 -20.78
C SER A 252 14.72 -39.94 -19.72
N GLY A 253 14.64 -39.61 -18.43
CA GLY A 253 14.63 -40.58 -17.32
C GLY A 253 15.77 -40.40 -16.33
N ILE A 254 16.65 -39.42 -16.54
CA ILE A 254 17.72 -39.05 -15.61
C ILE A 254 17.72 -37.53 -15.49
N MET A 255 17.68 -37.02 -14.27
CA MET A 255 17.76 -35.59 -13.97
C MET A 255 18.75 -35.34 -12.83
N LYS A 256 19.42 -34.20 -12.89
CA LYS A 256 20.20 -33.65 -11.79
C LYS A 256 19.38 -32.55 -11.12
N VAL A 257 19.37 -32.58 -9.79
CA VAL A 257 18.78 -31.56 -8.95
C VAL A 257 19.94 -30.83 -8.26
N GLU A 258 20.09 -29.55 -8.57
CA GLU A 258 21.05 -28.66 -7.92
C GLU A 258 20.34 -27.79 -6.90
N MET A 259 20.98 -27.61 -5.74
CA MET A 259 20.45 -26.74 -4.71
C MET A 259 21.35 -25.56 -4.40
N ASN A 260 20.85 -24.36 -4.68
CA ASN A 260 21.54 -23.10 -4.42
C ASN A 260 21.27 -22.65 -2.98
N GLY A 261 22.10 -23.07 -2.03
CA GLY A 261 22.00 -22.63 -0.63
C GLY A 261 22.74 -23.54 0.38
N THR A 262 22.56 -23.24 1.66
CA THR A 262 23.01 -24.06 2.81
C THR A 262 21.86 -24.80 3.49
N GLU A 263 20.74 -24.97 2.79
CA GLU A 263 19.55 -25.62 3.34
C GLU A 263 19.77 -27.13 3.52
N TYR A 264 19.37 -27.65 4.69
CA TYR A 264 19.33 -29.09 4.95
C TYR A 264 18.07 -29.68 4.31
N VAL A 265 18.26 -30.65 3.43
CA VAL A 265 17.20 -31.37 2.73
C VAL A 265 16.87 -32.63 3.50
N ASN A 266 15.59 -32.81 3.83
CA ASN A 266 15.10 -33.99 4.54
C ASN A 266 14.75 -35.12 3.57
N SER A 267 14.09 -34.79 2.45
CA SER A 267 13.68 -35.77 1.44
C SER A 267 13.29 -35.11 0.13
N PHE A 268 13.39 -35.87 -0.97
CA PHE A 268 12.72 -35.54 -2.23
C PHE A 268 11.52 -36.47 -2.45
N GLU A 269 10.45 -35.92 -3.00
CA GLU A 269 9.22 -36.63 -3.36
C GLU A 269 8.81 -36.23 -4.79
N ILE A 270 8.35 -37.18 -5.58
CA ILE A 270 7.87 -36.95 -6.95
C ILE A 270 6.39 -37.25 -7.00
N TYR A 271 5.61 -36.31 -7.52
CA TYR A 271 4.17 -36.41 -7.70
C TYR A 271 3.81 -36.33 -9.18
N ASP A 272 2.76 -37.04 -9.58
CA ASP A 272 2.16 -36.86 -10.90
C ASP A 272 1.22 -35.64 -10.94
N HIS A 273 0.67 -35.34 -12.13
CA HIS A 273 -0.28 -34.25 -12.35
C HIS A 273 -1.61 -34.39 -11.59
N SER A 274 -1.94 -35.59 -11.11
CA SER A 274 -3.12 -35.86 -10.27
C SER A 274 -2.81 -35.76 -8.77
N GLY A 275 -1.55 -35.47 -8.40
CA GLY A 275 -1.11 -35.37 -7.02
C GLY A 275 -0.78 -36.71 -6.35
N ASN A 276 -0.69 -37.82 -7.10
CA ASN A 276 -0.28 -39.10 -6.51
C ASN A 276 1.24 -39.15 -6.35
N LEU A 277 1.70 -39.68 -5.21
CA LEU A 277 3.11 -39.89 -4.94
C LEU A 277 3.66 -41.06 -5.77
N GLN A 278 4.62 -40.77 -6.63
CA GLN A 278 5.28 -41.74 -7.52
C GLN A 278 6.58 -42.28 -6.94
N LYS A 279 7.35 -41.43 -6.24
CA LYS A 279 8.65 -41.83 -5.66
C LYS A 279 9.03 -40.96 -4.47
N ARG A 280 9.61 -41.57 -3.44
CA ARG A 280 10.26 -40.89 -2.30
C ARG A 280 11.73 -41.25 -2.29
N ILE A 281 12.59 -40.26 -2.11
CA ILE A 281 14.05 -40.39 -2.14
C ILE A 281 14.60 -39.81 -0.84
N PRO A 282 15.17 -40.64 0.05
CA PRO A 282 15.85 -40.16 1.25
C PRO A 282 17.18 -39.48 0.88
N VAL A 283 17.54 -38.41 1.59
CA VAL A 283 18.76 -37.64 1.31
C VAL A 283 19.82 -37.94 2.35
N ASN A 284 20.99 -38.39 1.87
CA ASN A 284 22.21 -38.50 2.65
C ASN A 284 23.15 -37.34 2.27
N GLU A 285 22.92 -36.16 2.87
CA GLU A 285 23.84 -35.01 2.99
C GLU A 285 24.55 -34.44 1.74
N ARG A 286 24.05 -34.65 0.51
CA ARG A 286 24.67 -34.06 -0.70
C ARG A 286 23.86 -32.92 -1.30
N LYS A 287 24.55 -31.83 -1.67
CA LYS A 287 24.00 -30.61 -2.31
C LYS A 287 23.62 -30.80 -3.78
N ASP A 288 24.19 -31.82 -4.42
CA ASP A 288 23.94 -32.19 -5.82
C ASP A 288 23.47 -33.64 -5.87
N MET A 289 22.24 -33.87 -6.37
CA MET A 289 21.66 -35.21 -6.42
C MET A 289 21.27 -35.58 -7.86
N ARG A 290 21.73 -36.74 -8.30
CA ARG A 290 21.27 -37.38 -9.53
C ARG A 290 20.09 -38.28 -9.20
N ILE A 291 18.96 -38.04 -9.86
CA ILE A 291 17.71 -38.79 -9.68
C ILE A 291 17.37 -39.53 -10.97
N GLU A 292 17.20 -40.83 -10.85
CA GLU A 292 16.78 -41.69 -11.96
C GLU A 292 15.29 -42.02 -11.85
N VAL A 293 14.58 -41.76 -12.94
CA VAL A 293 13.13 -41.95 -13.14
C VAL A 293 12.79 -42.64 -14.47
N PRO A 294 13.48 -43.75 -14.86
CA PRO A 294 13.20 -44.43 -16.13
C PRO A 294 11.81 -45.09 -16.18
N HIS A 295 11.20 -45.35 -15.03
CA HIS A 295 9.90 -46.01 -14.89
C HIS A 295 8.71 -45.04 -15.01
N LEU A 296 8.94 -43.73 -14.98
CA LEU A 296 7.88 -42.75 -15.14
C LEU A 296 7.45 -42.70 -16.61
N VAL A 297 6.15 -42.77 -16.85
CA VAL A 297 5.58 -42.56 -18.19
C VAL A 297 5.80 -41.11 -18.63
N PRO A 298 5.94 -40.83 -19.94
CA PRO A 298 6.05 -39.45 -20.44
C PRO A 298 4.89 -38.58 -19.95
N GLY A 299 5.21 -37.37 -19.45
CA GLY A 299 4.21 -36.49 -18.84
C GLY A 299 4.81 -35.43 -17.90
N ILE A 300 3.90 -34.70 -17.25
CA ILE A 300 4.23 -33.63 -16.29
C ILE A 300 4.27 -34.20 -14.88
N TYR A 301 5.32 -33.86 -14.14
CA TYR A 301 5.54 -34.26 -12.76
C TYR A 301 6.00 -33.08 -11.91
N PHE A 302 5.85 -33.22 -10.59
CA PHE A 302 6.23 -32.23 -9.60
C PHE A 302 7.22 -32.85 -8.61
N LEU A 303 8.43 -32.31 -8.55
CA LEU A 303 9.42 -32.62 -7.53
C LEU A 303 9.18 -31.74 -6.30
N ARG A 304 8.78 -32.33 -5.18
CA ARG A 304 8.70 -31.70 -3.87
C ARG A 304 9.99 -31.96 -3.10
N VAL A 305 10.63 -30.90 -2.65
CA VAL A 305 11.84 -30.91 -1.82
C VAL A 305 11.43 -30.49 -0.41
N ASN A 306 11.51 -31.40 0.55
CA ASN A 306 11.18 -31.09 1.94
C ASN A 306 12.45 -30.60 2.66
N THR A 307 12.49 -29.33 3.04
CA THR A 307 13.62 -28.73 3.79
C THR A 307 13.19 -28.41 5.23
N LYS A 308 14.15 -28.03 6.09
CA LYS A 308 13.85 -27.55 7.45
C LYS A 308 12.99 -26.28 7.49
N TYR A 309 12.95 -25.49 6.40
CA TYR A 309 12.18 -24.25 6.30
C TYR A 309 10.82 -24.43 5.61
N GLY A 310 10.51 -25.64 5.16
CA GLY A 310 9.26 -25.98 4.49
C GLY A 310 9.45 -26.70 3.15
N PRO A 311 8.37 -27.20 2.54
CA PRO A 311 8.43 -27.84 1.24
C PRO A 311 8.59 -26.81 0.10
N ARG A 312 9.41 -27.14 -0.90
CA ARG A 312 9.52 -26.43 -2.18
C ARG A 312 9.09 -27.36 -3.31
N VAL A 313 8.47 -26.85 -4.36
CA VAL A 313 7.98 -27.68 -5.48
C VAL A 313 8.52 -27.16 -6.82
N ARG A 314 8.97 -28.05 -7.70
CA ARG A 314 9.42 -27.75 -9.06
C ARG A 314 8.78 -28.67 -10.08
N LYS A 315 8.29 -28.11 -11.18
CA LYS A 315 7.73 -28.88 -12.30
C LYS A 315 8.85 -29.42 -13.18
N PHE A 316 8.73 -30.67 -13.63
CA PHE A 316 9.56 -31.19 -14.71
C PHE A 316 8.74 -32.03 -15.70
N VAL A 317 9.26 -32.16 -16.92
CA VAL A 317 8.65 -32.91 -18.00
C VAL A 317 9.49 -34.15 -18.29
N LYS A 318 8.87 -35.33 -18.27
CA LYS A 318 9.45 -36.59 -18.75
C LYS A 318 9.05 -36.78 -20.20
N ILE A 319 10.02 -37.00 -21.08
CA ILE A 319 9.80 -37.38 -22.50
C ILE A 319 10.08 -38.84 -22.75
#